data_AF-R7J1Y0-F1
#
_entry.id   AF-R7J1Y0-F1
#
_cell.length_a   1.000
_cell.length_b   1.000
_cell.length_c   1.000
_cell.angle_alpha   90.00
_cell.angle_beta   90.00
_cell.angle_gamma   90.00
#
_symmetry.space_group_name_H-M   'P 1'
#
loop_
_entity.id
_entity.type
_entity.pdbx_description
1 polymer ?
#
loop_
_entity_poly.entity_id
_entity_poly.type
_entity_poly.pdbx_seq_one_letter_code
_entity_poly.pdbx_strand_id
1 'polypeptide(L)'
;MWAKIHYYLCGDVLSLTNHMAIGKKTGGRKKGTPNKSTMLGKEVIVSLLADYSNSGLMTSDFMALDPKDRLVIAERLMQYTMPKMQATAIDLSTGDNEKTIEDRLAELAGDDQ
;
A
#
# COMPACT_ATOMS: atom_id res chain seq x y z
N MET A 1 -53.77 -26.25 -12.12
CA MET A 1 -52.69 -25.59 -12.89
C MET A 1 -52.14 -24.46 -12.02
N TRP A 2 -51.54 -24.80 -10.88
CA TRP A 2 -50.10 -24.68 -10.60
C TRP A 2 -49.49 -23.33 -10.99
N ALA A 3 -49.29 -22.53 -9.93
CA ALA A 3 -48.50 -21.33 -9.88
C ALA A 3 -47.01 -21.59 -10.23
N LYS A 4 -46.31 -20.48 -10.50
CA LYS A 4 -44.84 -20.29 -10.37
C LYS A 4 -43.99 -20.73 -11.57
N ILE A 5 -43.54 -19.76 -12.37
CA ILE A 5 -42.17 -19.69 -12.95
C ILE A 5 -41.80 -18.21 -13.15
N HIS A 6 -40.94 -17.73 -12.25
CA HIS A 6 -39.85 -16.72 -12.35
C HIS A 6 -40.12 -15.37 -13.05
N TYR A 7 -40.25 -14.22 -12.38
CA TYR A 7 -39.25 -13.44 -11.61
C TYR A 7 -37.85 -13.33 -12.26
N TYR A 8 -37.38 -12.08 -12.42
CA TYR A 8 -36.07 -11.58 -12.85
C TYR A 8 -35.85 -11.25 -14.34
N LEU A 9 -36.38 -10.08 -14.76
CA LEU A 9 -35.69 -9.19 -15.71
C LEU A 9 -35.54 -7.83 -15.03
N CYS A 10 -34.66 -7.82 -14.01
CA CYS A 10 -33.99 -6.66 -13.44
C CYS A 10 -33.15 -6.05 -14.58
N GLY A 11 -33.42 -4.84 -15.06
CA GLY A 11 -32.92 -3.61 -14.46
C GLY A 11 -31.93 -2.96 -15.44
N ASP A 12 -32.25 -1.74 -15.87
CA ASP A 12 -31.31 -0.70 -16.31
C ASP A 12 -30.60 -0.88 -17.68
N VAL A 13 -31.42 -0.85 -18.75
CA VAL A 13 -30.96 -0.36 -20.05
C VAL A 13 -30.97 1.17 -20.03
N LEU A 14 -29.82 1.76 -20.37
CA LEU A 14 -29.60 3.17 -20.75
C LEU A 14 -29.44 4.20 -19.61
N SER A 15 -28.24 4.23 -19.03
CA SER A 15 -27.57 5.44 -18.55
C SER A 15 -26.40 5.72 -19.51
N LEU A 16 -26.60 6.63 -20.48
CA LEU A 16 -26.03 7.98 -20.49
C LEU A 16 -24.48 8.04 -20.51
N THR A 17 -23.98 8.46 -21.68
CA THR A 17 -22.85 9.38 -21.88
C THR A 17 -21.45 9.00 -21.37
N ASN A 18 -20.54 8.69 -22.31
CA ASN A 18 -19.42 9.60 -22.56
C ASN A 18 -18.77 9.40 -23.94
N HIS A 19 -18.90 10.46 -24.72
CA HIS A 19 -18.30 10.70 -26.03
C HIS A 19 -16.83 11.11 -25.81
N MET A 20 -15.86 10.24 -26.07
CA MET A 20 -14.45 10.62 -25.99
C MET A 20 -14.02 11.34 -27.29
N ALA A 21 -13.62 12.60 -27.14
CA ALA A 21 -13.14 13.48 -28.21
C ALA A 21 -11.82 13.00 -28.85
N ILE A 22 -11.71 13.18 -30.17
CA ILE A 22 -10.58 12.80 -31.02
C ILE A 22 -9.43 13.83 -30.93
N GLY A 23 -8.82 13.98 -29.75
CA GLY A 23 -7.65 14.85 -29.54
C GLY A 23 -6.32 14.10 -29.73
N LYS A 24 -5.42 14.58 -30.60
CA LYS A 24 -4.06 14.02 -30.77
C LYS A 24 -3.24 14.22 -29.49
N LYS A 25 -2.63 13.15 -28.96
CA LYS A 25 -1.77 13.20 -27.75
C LYS A 25 -0.46 13.94 -28.06
N THR A 26 -0.34 15.21 -27.69
CA THR A 26 0.88 16.05 -27.85
C THR A 26 1.67 16.23 -26.55
N GLY A 27 1.66 15.21 -25.67
CA GLY A 27 2.44 15.22 -24.43
C GLY A 27 3.25 13.94 -24.28
N GLY A 28 4.52 14.07 -23.90
CA GLY A 28 5.41 12.95 -23.61
C GLY A 28 4.94 12.10 -22.42
N ARG A 29 5.64 11.00 -22.12
CA ARG A 29 5.32 10.15 -20.97
C ARG A 29 5.32 11.00 -19.69
N LYS A 30 4.21 11.03 -18.95
CA LYS A 30 4.16 11.70 -17.65
C LYS A 30 5.16 11.02 -16.71
N LYS A 31 6.08 11.79 -16.11
CA LYS A 31 7.07 11.28 -15.15
C LYS A 31 6.32 10.58 -14.02
N GLY A 32 6.65 9.31 -13.79
CA GLY A 32 5.99 8.47 -12.77
C GLY A 32 4.90 7.53 -13.30
N THR A 33 4.52 7.58 -14.59
CA THR A 33 3.62 6.54 -15.15
C THR A 33 4.36 5.20 -15.24
N PRO A 34 3.92 4.16 -14.50
CA PRO A 34 4.57 2.85 -14.54
C PRO A 34 4.59 2.28 -15.96
N ASN A 35 5.64 1.56 -16.31
CA ASN A 35 5.74 0.95 -17.63
C ASN A 35 4.72 -0.19 -17.77
N LYS A 36 4.02 -0.30 -18.91
CA LYS A 36 3.00 -1.34 -19.09
C LYS A 36 3.56 -2.76 -18.88
N SER A 37 4.76 -3.05 -19.40
CA SER A 37 5.37 -4.37 -19.20
C SER A 37 5.76 -4.65 -17.74
N THR A 38 6.12 -3.63 -16.97
CA THR A 38 6.43 -3.80 -15.54
C THR A 38 5.17 -3.96 -14.69
N MET A 39 4.04 -3.37 -15.10
CA MET A 39 2.73 -3.63 -14.48
C MET A 39 2.28 -5.06 -14.71
N LEU A 40 2.29 -5.52 -15.97
CA LEU A 40 1.93 -6.91 -16.30
C LEU A 40 2.81 -7.91 -15.54
N GLY A 41 4.12 -7.65 -15.43
CA GLY A 41 5.02 -8.50 -14.65
C GLY A 41 4.64 -8.58 -13.16
N LYS A 42 4.25 -7.44 -12.55
CA LYS A 42 3.79 -7.42 -11.16
C LYS A 42 2.47 -8.18 -10.99
N GLU A 43 1.52 -7.99 -11.90
CA GLU A 43 0.22 -8.69 -11.88
C GLU A 43 0.39 -10.20 -11.95
N VAL A 44 1.27 -10.71 -12.82
CA VAL A 44 1.57 -12.14 -12.93
C VAL A 44 2.18 -12.71 -11.65
N ILE A 45 3.09 -11.97 -11.01
CA ILE A 45 3.69 -12.40 -9.74
C ILE A 45 2.63 -12.47 -8.63
N VAL A 46 1.74 -11.47 -8.58
CA VAL A 46 0.66 -11.42 -7.59
C VAL A 46 -0.34 -12.56 -7.80
N SER A 47 -0.75 -12.83 -9.05
CA SER A 47 -1.67 -13.93 -9.34
C SER A 47 -1.05 -15.28 -9.01
N LEU A 48 0.21 -15.50 -9.40
CA LEU A 48 0.93 -16.74 -9.11
C LEU A 48 1.04 -16.98 -7.60
N LEU A 49 1.36 -15.95 -6.82
CA LEU A 49 1.48 -16.07 -5.37
C LEU A 49 0.12 -16.33 -4.71
N ALA A 50 -0.95 -15.71 -5.20
CA ALA A 50 -2.30 -15.96 -4.72
C ALA A 50 -2.74 -17.41 -5.00
N ASP A 51 -2.48 -17.91 -6.21
CA ASP A 51 -2.79 -19.30 -6.58
C ASP A 51 -1.99 -20.29 -5.75
N TYR A 52 -0.69 -20.02 -5.55
CA TYR A 52 0.17 -20.86 -4.71
C TYR A 52 -0.31 -20.91 -3.26
N SER A 53 -0.72 -19.78 -2.68
CA SER A 53 -1.28 -19.73 -1.33
C SER A 53 -2.61 -20.49 -1.22
N ASN A 54 -3.47 -20.43 -2.24
CA ASN A 54 -4.78 -21.09 -2.23
C ASN A 54 -4.70 -22.59 -2.54
N SER A 55 -3.65 -23.03 -3.24
CA SER A 55 -3.45 -24.43 -3.64
C SER A 55 -3.24 -25.41 -2.48
N GLY A 56 -2.94 -24.92 -1.28
CA GLY A 56 -2.61 -25.74 -0.12
C GLY A 56 -1.23 -26.41 -0.18
N LEU A 57 -0.48 -26.25 -1.29
CA LEU A 57 0.88 -26.80 -1.46
C LEU A 57 1.93 -26.10 -0.58
N MET A 58 1.65 -24.86 -0.17
CA MET A 58 2.57 -24.08 0.65
C MET A 58 2.93 -24.85 1.93
N THR A 59 1.97 -25.45 2.62
CA THR A 59 2.26 -26.16 3.89
C THR A 59 3.07 -27.44 3.67
N SER A 60 2.82 -28.18 2.59
CA SER A 60 3.61 -29.37 2.26
C SER A 60 5.06 -29.02 1.90
N ASP A 61 5.27 -27.94 1.14
CA ASP A 61 6.61 -27.51 0.74
C ASP A 61 7.41 -27.02 1.96
N PHE A 62 6.77 -26.33 2.90
CA PHE A 62 7.40 -25.94 4.17
C PHE A 62 7.79 -27.15 5.04
N MET A 63 7.01 -28.24 4.99
CA MET A 63 7.30 -29.46 5.75
C MET A 63 8.39 -30.32 5.10
N ALA A 64 8.56 -30.25 3.78
CA ALA A 64 9.61 -30.94 3.04
C ALA A 64 11.01 -30.34 3.24
N LEU A 65 11.10 -29.08 3.67
CA LEU A 65 12.37 -28.40 3.94
C LEU A 65 13.01 -28.85 5.26
N ASP A 66 14.34 -28.73 5.32
CA ASP A 66 15.15 -28.97 6.52
C ASP A 66 14.69 -28.06 7.68
N PRO A 67 14.70 -28.53 8.95
CA PRO A 67 14.23 -27.73 10.07
C PRO A 67 14.95 -26.39 10.22
N LYS A 68 16.23 -26.30 9.84
CA LYS A 68 16.99 -25.05 9.88
C LYS A 68 16.44 -24.03 8.88
N ASP A 69 16.22 -24.44 7.63
CA ASP A 69 15.75 -23.55 6.57
C ASP A 69 14.31 -23.10 6.81
N ARG A 70 13.49 -23.94 7.43
CA ARG A 70 12.13 -23.58 7.86
C ARG A 70 12.13 -22.37 8.80
N LEU A 71 13.03 -22.35 9.78
CA LEU A 71 13.17 -21.23 10.72
C LEU A 71 13.69 -19.97 10.04
N VAL A 72 14.65 -20.10 9.12
CA VAL A 72 15.19 -18.97 8.36
C VAL A 72 14.10 -18.31 7.51
N ILE A 73 13.30 -19.08 6.78
CA ILE A 73 12.22 -18.54 5.95
C ILE A 73 11.15 -17.88 6.83
N ALA A 74 10.79 -18.51 7.95
CA ALA A 74 9.84 -17.94 8.90
C ALA A 74 10.32 -16.59 9.47
N GLU A 75 11.60 -16.46 9.82
CA GLU A 75 12.20 -15.21 10.26
C GLU A 75 12.08 -14.13 9.19
N ARG A 76 12.34 -14.46 7.92
CA ARG A 76 12.25 -13.51 6.79
C ARG A 76 10.82 -13.05 6.56
N LEU A 77 9.84 -13.96 6.61
CA LEU A 77 8.43 -13.62 6.47
C LEU A 77 7.94 -12.70 7.60
N MET A 78 8.41 -12.93 8.83
CA MET A 78 8.05 -12.11 10.00
C MET A 78 8.41 -10.63 9.83
N GLN A 79 9.48 -10.32 9.09
CA GLN A 79 9.91 -8.94 8.83
C GLN A 79 8.93 -8.15 7.96
N TYR A 80 8.10 -8.85 7.18
CA TYR A 80 7.09 -8.24 6.32
C TYR A 80 5.72 -8.15 6.99
N THR A 81 5.45 -9.02 7.97
CA THR A 81 4.18 -9.00 8.73
C THR A 81 4.26 -8.09 9.96
N MET A 82 5.43 -7.97 10.57
CA MET A 82 5.63 -7.21 11.79
C MET A 82 6.54 -6.00 11.54
N PRO A 83 6.13 -4.79 11.94
CA PRO A 83 7.02 -3.64 11.88
C PRO A 83 8.19 -3.87 12.84
N LYS A 84 9.42 -3.80 12.32
CA LYS A 84 10.60 -3.73 13.18
C LYS A 84 10.61 -2.39 13.89
N MET A 85 10.68 -2.39 15.22
CA MET A 85 10.87 -1.15 15.98
C MET A 85 12.16 -0.50 15.49
N GLN A 86 12.02 0.60 14.76
CA GLN A 86 13.16 1.46 14.45
C GLN A 86 13.48 2.23 15.73
N ALA A 87 14.72 2.15 16.20
CA ALA A 87 15.17 3.01 17.27
C ALA A 87 15.02 4.45 16.76
N THR A 88 14.11 5.22 17.35
CA THR A 88 14.06 6.66 17.12
C THR A 88 15.33 7.23 17.72
N ALA A 89 16.38 7.35 16.91
CA ALA A 89 17.41 8.35 17.17
C ALA A 89 16.68 9.69 17.07
N ILE A 90 16.31 10.26 18.22
CA ILE A 90 15.80 11.62 18.28
C ILE A 90 16.96 12.49 17.83
N ASP A 91 16.99 12.82 16.55
CA ASP A 91 17.82 13.91 16.06
C ASP A 91 17.18 15.20 16.56
N LEU A 92 17.69 15.72 17.67
CA LEU A 92 17.27 16.99 18.31
C LEU A 92 17.60 18.21 17.42
N SER A 93 17.99 18.03 16.16
CA SER A 93 18.49 19.06 15.25
C SER A 93 17.41 19.76 14.41
N THR A 94 16.14 19.83 14.83
CA THR A 94 15.18 20.70 14.12
C THR A 94 14.10 21.28 15.03
N GLY A 95 14.27 22.55 15.38
CA GLY A 95 13.15 23.48 15.45
C GLY A 95 12.77 24.04 16.81
N ASP A 96 13.60 23.91 17.85
CA ASP A 96 13.45 24.81 18.99
C ASP A 96 13.80 26.21 18.48
N ASN A 97 12.75 27.01 18.23
CA ASN A 97 12.84 28.42 17.94
C ASN A 97 13.97 29.01 18.79
N GLU A 98 15.06 29.44 18.13
CA GLU A 98 16.18 30.17 18.71
C GLU A 98 15.65 31.54 19.17
N LYS A 99 14.74 31.55 20.14
CA LYS A 99 14.61 32.69 21.04
C LYS A 99 15.98 32.77 21.69
N THR A 100 16.68 33.85 21.39
CA THR A 100 17.93 34.17 22.03
C THR A 100 17.68 34.21 23.54
N ILE A 101 18.68 33.92 24.37
CA ILE A 101 18.48 33.85 25.83
C ILE A 101 17.87 35.17 26.35
N GLU A 102 18.21 36.26 25.68
CA GLU A 102 17.71 37.62 25.83
C GLU A 102 16.20 37.71 25.59
N ASP A 103 15.66 37.10 24.53
CA ASP A 103 14.23 37.07 24.24
C ASP A 103 13.45 36.30 25.32
N ARG A 104 14.02 35.21 25.85
CA ARG A 104 13.41 34.45 26.95
C ARG A 104 13.46 35.21 28.28
N LEU A 105 14.54 35.95 28.54
CA LEU A 105 14.70 36.77 29.75
C LEU A 105 13.74 37.97 29.75
N ALA A 106 13.54 38.62 28.60
CA ALA A 106 12.64 39.76 28.47
C ALA A 106 11.17 39.36 28.70
N GLU A 107 10.76 38.19 28.20
CA GLU A 107 9.41 37.63 28.40
C GLU A 107 9.13 37.34 29.88
N LEU A 108 10.10 36.74 30.60
CA LEU A 108 9.97 36.42 32.03
C LEU A 108 10.06 37.65 32.94
N ALA A 109 10.72 38.71 32.50
CA ALA A 109 10.86 39.95 33.26
C ALA A 109 9.67 40.92 33.11
N GLY A 110 8.79 40.70 32.13
CA GLY A 110 7.63 41.56 31.87
C GLY A 110 6.42 41.33 32.76
N ASP A 111 6.44 40.31 33.62
CA ASP A 111 5.28 39.89 34.44
C ASP A 111 5.33 40.37 35.90
N ASP A 112 6.21 41.30 36.24
CA ASP A 112 6.23 41.97 37.55
C ASP A 112 5.90 43.47 37.41
N GLN A 113 4.58 43.75 37.39
CA GLN A 113 3.90 45.05 37.65
C GLN A 113 3.70 46.05 36.50
#